data_AF-A0A839T7M2-F1
#
_entry.id   AF-A0A839T7M2-F1
#
_cell.length_a   1.000
_cell.length_b   1.000
_cell.length_c   1.000
_cell.angle_alpha   90.00
_cell.angle_beta   90.00
_cell.angle_gamma   90.00
#
_symmetry.space_group_name_H-M   'P 1'
#
loop_
_entity.id
_entity.type
_entity.pdbx_description
1 polymer ?
#
loop_
_entity_poly.entity_id
_entity_poly.type
_entity_poly.pdbx_seq_one_letter_code
_entity_poly.pdbx_strand_id
1 'polypeptide(L)' 'KELGKNVYNRLTSYEAEPAEDSSTQGLIDHFRGRHRG' A
#
# COMPACT_ATOMS: atom_id res chain seq x y z
N LYS A 1 9.58 15.18 13.03
CA LYS A 1 8.58 14.08 13.10
C LYS A 1 8.74 13.16 11.89
N GLU A 2 9.81 12.37 11.87
CA GLU A 2 10.15 11.50 10.72
C GLU A 2 9.12 10.37 10.52
N LEU A 3 8.48 9.93 11.61
CA LEU A 3 7.38 8.97 11.56
C LEU A 3 6.22 9.43 10.64
N GLY A 4 5.86 10.71 10.69
CA GLY A 4 4.77 11.25 9.88
C GLY A 4 5.06 11.24 8.39
N LYS A 5 6.31 11.56 8.01
CA LYS A 5 6.77 11.50 6.62
C LYS A 5 6.80 10.07 6.09
N ASN A 6 7.28 9.13 6.91
CA ASN A 6 7.35 7.72 6.54
C ASN A 6 5.96 7.09 6.33
N VAL A 7 5.00 7.43 7.19
CA VAL A 7 3.60 6.97 7.03
C VAL A 7 2.96 7.57 5.79
N TYR A 8 3.13 8.88 5.58
CA TYR A 8 2.58 9.56 4.39
C TYR A 8 3.19 9.01 3.09
N ASN A 9 4.50 8.80 3.03
CA ASN A 9 5.17 8.22 1.87
C ASN A 9 4.69 6.80 1.59
N ARG A 10 4.48 5.95 2.61
CA ARG A 10 3.92 4.60 2.39
C ARG A 10 2.48 4.60 1.89
N LEU A 11 1.66 5.55 2.35
CA LEU A 11 0.27 5.68 1.92
C LEU A 11 0.13 6.27 0.50
N THR A 12 1.08 7.11 0.09
CA THR A 12 1.05 7.79 -1.21
C THR A 12 2.00 7.20 -2.25
N SER A 13 2.93 6.33 -1.85
CA SER A 13 3.80 5.63 -2.79
C SER A 13 2.98 4.71 -3.67
N TYR A 14 3.06 4.98 -4.97
CA TYR A 14 2.44 4.23 -6.04
C TYR A 14 3.05 2.83 -6.19
N GLU A 15 4.31 2.66 -5.78
CA GLU A 15 5.06 1.40 -5.80
C GLU A 15 5.30 0.94 -4.37
N ALA A 16 4.34 0.19 -3.79
CA ALA A 16 4.71 -0.65 -2.65
C ALA A 16 5.21 -1.98 -3.19
N GLU A 17 6.27 -2.49 -2.57
CA GLU A 17 6.79 -3.83 -2.87
C GLU A 17 5.66 -4.86 -2.77
N PRO A 18 5.69 -5.91 -3.63
CA PRO A 18 4.76 -7.01 -3.52
C PRO A 18 4.79 -7.60 -2.12
N ALA A 19 3.63 -7.98 -1.59
CA ALA A 19 3.59 -8.71 -0.33
C ALA A 19 4.34 -10.05 -0.47
N GLU A 20 4.98 -10.48 0.61
CA GLU A 20 5.76 -11.73 0.65
C GLU A 20 4.91 -12.97 0.37
N ASP A 21 3.60 -12.91 0.63
CA ASP A 21 2.65 -13.97 0.34
C ASP A 21 1.49 -13.52 -0.56
N SER A 22 0.99 -14.47 -1.36
CA SER A 22 -0.07 -14.24 -2.34
C SER A 22 -1.41 -13.83 -1.72
N SER A 23 -1.71 -14.25 -0.48
CA SER A 23 -2.98 -13.95 0.18
C SER A 23 -3.05 -12.48 0.62
N THR A 24 -1.95 -11.97 1.16
CA THR A 24 -1.78 -10.57 1.51
C THR A 24 -1.77 -9.69 0.26
N GLN A 25 -1.11 -10.13 -0.83
CA GLN A 25 -1.12 -9.40 -2.10
C GLN A 25 -2.55 -9.26 -2.67
N GLY A 26 -3.36 -10.32 -2.61
CA GLY A 26 -4.76 -10.28 -3.06
C GLY A 26 -5.64 -9.31 -2.26
N LEU A 27 -5.42 -9.18 -0.94
CA LEU A 27 -6.12 -8.18 -0.12
C LEU A 27 -5.70 -6.76 -0.51
N ILE A 28 -4.41 -6.52 -0.72
CA ILE A 28 -3.88 -5.22 -1.15
C ILE A 28 -4.53 -4.80 -2.48
N ASP A 29 -4.57 -5.69 -3.46
CA ASP A 29 -5.16 -5.40 -4.78
C ASP A 29 -6.66 -5.09 -4.68
N HIS A 30 -7.40 -5.83 -3.84
CA HIS A 30 -8.82 -5.59 -3.58
C HIS A 30 -9.09 -4.17 -3.04
N PHE A 31 -8.32 -3.73 -2.04
CA PHE A 31 -8.51 -2.41 -1.43
C PHE A 31 -7.98 -1.28 -2.31
N ARG A 32 -6.89 -1.49 -3.06
CA ARG A 32 -6.36 -0.52 -4.03
C ARG A 32 -7.30 -0.28 -5.20
N GLY A 33 -7.89 -1.33 -5.76
CA GLY A 33 -8.86 -1.23 -6.85
C GLY A 33 -10.09 -0.39 -6.48
N ARG A 34 -10.46 -0.37 -5.20
CA ARG A 34 -11.60 0.42 -4.69
C ARG A 34 -11.26 1.88 -4.37
N HIS A 35 -9.99 2.20 -4.14
CA HIS A 35 -9.56 3.55 -3.77
C HIS A 35 -9.13 4.42 -4.99
N ARG A 36 -9.13 3.84 -6.19
CA ARG A 36 -8.91 4.51 -7.49
C ARG A 36 -10.21 4.78 -8.26
N GLY A 37 -11.35 4.83 -7.56
CA GLY A 37 -12.64 5.31 -8.07
C GLY A 37 -12.97 6.68 -7.49
#